data_AF-A0AAJ0XFN9-F1
#
_entry.id   AF-A0AAJ0XFN9-F1
#
_cell.length_a   1.000
_cell.length_b   1.000
_cell.length_c   1.000
_cell.angle_alpha   90.00
_cell.angle_beta   90.00
_cell.angle_gamma   90.00
#
_symmetry.space_group_name_H-M   'P 1'
#
loop_
_entity.id
_entity.type
_entity.pdbx_description
1 polymer ?
#
loop_
_entity_poly.entity_id
_entity_poly.type
_entity_poly.pdbx_seq_one_letter_code
_entity_poly.pdbx_strand_id
1 'polypeptide(L)'
;MLTFELYRYTHPDGSAKEWAYCDLRNGQALVRWGPADHLGRQQSCPAAQARQRARRNLRTGYVHLGKVSLNQHGIRPRSTAASAPDATATTATRPVTEPVDLSTLLGADQGFYF
;
A
#
# COMPACT_ATOMS: atom_id res chain seq x y z
N MET A 1 -3.96 16.64 -8.67
CA MET A 1 -3.36 15.46 -7.99
C MET A 1 -3.57 14.24 -8.86
N LEU A 2 -2.62 13.31 -8.89
CA LEU A 2 -2.76 12.04 -9.62
C LEU A 2 -2.73 10.88 -8.62
N THR A 3 -3.50 9.84 -8.93
CA THR A 3 -3.57 8.61 -8.12
C THR A 3 -2.63 7.56 -8.70
N PHE A 4 -1.70 7.09 -7.88
CA PHE A 4 -0.70 6.12 -8.24
C PHE A 4 -0.93 4.79 -7.52
N GLU A 5 -0.68 3.69 -8.21
CA GLU A 5 -0.46 2.38 -7.59
C GLU A 5 0.95 2.34 -7.01
N LEU A 6 1.05 2.08 -5.72
CA LEU A 6 2.30 2.18 -4.96
C LEU A 6 2.87 0.81 -4.60
N TYR A 7 4.18 0.69 -4.75
CA TYR A 7 4.95 -0.49 -4.40
C TYR A 7 6.14 -0.10 -3.53
N ARG A 8 6.45 -0.90 -2.51
CA ARG A 8 7.58 -0.68 -1.61
C ARG A 8 8.45 -1.92 -1.51
N TYR A 9 9.76 -1.72 -1.61
CA TYR A 9 10.77 -2.72 -1.28
C TYR A 9 11.46 -2.29 0.00
N THR A 10 11.50 -3.18 0.99
CA THR A 10 12.16 -2.95 2.27
C THR A 10 13.48 -3.71 2.28
N HIS A 11 14.57 -3.00 2.57
CA HIS A 11 15.90 -3.56 2.72
C HIS A 11 16.08 -4.16 4.13
N PRO A 12 17.02 -5.10 4.32
CA PRO A 12 17.32 -5.67 5.64
C PRO A 12 17.78 -4.64 6.68
N ASP A 13 18.34 -3.51 6.23
CA ASP A 13 18.76 -2.39 7.09
C ASP A 13 17.60 -1.48 7.54
N GLY A 14 16.36 -1.81 7.16
CA GLY A 14 15.16 -1.04 7.45
C GLY A 14 14.89 0.12 6.50
N SER A 15 15.83 0.43 5.59
CA SER A 15 15.58 1.42 4.53
C SER A 15 14.58 0.88 3.51
N ALA A 16 13.88 1.77 2.81
CA ALA A 16 12.90 1.36 1.82
C ALA A 16 12.96 2.20 0.54
N LYS A 17 12.71 1.53 -0.58
CA LYS A 17 12.56 2.13 -1.90
C LYS A 17 11.12 2.03 -2.34
N GLU A 18 10.60 3.11 -2.88
CA GLU A 18 9.25 3.17 -3.41
C GLU A 18 9.26 3.35 -4.92
N TRP A 19 8.29 2.70 -5.54
CA TRP A 19 8.02 2.80 -6.96
C TRP A 19 6.52 2.90 -7.14
N ALA A 20 6.05 3.85 -7.93
CA ALA A 20 4.64 4.07 -8.15
C ALA A 20 4.36 4.40 -9.60
N TYR A 21 3.18 4.03 -10.11
CA TYR A 21 2.75 4.43 -11.44
C TYR A 21 1.27 4.85 -11.47
N CYS A 22 0.96 5.80 -12.34
CA CYS A 22 -0.39 6.28 -12.62
C CYS A 22 -0.67 6.06 -14.10
N ASP A 23 -1.76 5.36 -14.42
CA ASP A 23 -2.24 5.23 -15.80
C ASP A 23 -3.01 6.51 -16.19
N LEU A 24 -2.56 7.20 -17.24
CA LEU A 24 -3.12 8.46 -17.70
C LEU A 24 -4.34 8.28 -18.63
N ARG A 25 -4.79 7.03 -18.86
CA ARG A 25 -5.94 6.66 -19.71
C ARG A 25 -5.83 7.08 -21.18
N ASN A 26 -4.64 7.49 -21.61
CA ASN A 26 -4.30 7.83 -23.00
C ASN A 26 -3.24 6.88 -23.57
N GLY A 27 -3.09 5.68 -22.97
CA GLY A 27 -2.05 4.72 -23.32
C GLY A 27 -0.67 5.03 -22.72
N GLN A 28 -0.51 6.16 -22.03
CA GLN A 28 0.69 6.51 -21.26
C GLN A 28 0.48 6.29 -19.76
N ALA A 29 1.59 6.17 -19.04
CA ALA A 29 1.64 6.17 -17.60
C ALA A 29 2.75 7.10 -17.12
N LEU A 30 2.51 7.74 -15.98
CA LEU A 30 3.53 8.46 -15.24
C LEU A 30 4.07 7.54 -14.15
N VAL A 31 5.37 7.28 -14.17
CA VAL A 31 6.08 6.47 -13.19
C VAL A 31 6.89 7.38 -12.28
N ARG A 32 6.92 7.10 -10.98
CA ARG A 32 7.75 7.79 -10.00
C ARG A 32 8.47 6.82 -9.07
N TRP A 33 9.64 7.20 -8.60
CA TRP A 33 10.42 6.36 -7.68
C TRP A 33 11.39 7.16 -6.82
N GLY A 34 11.81 6.57 -5.72
CA GLY A 34 12.72 7.19 -4.76
C GLY A 34 12.80 6.41 -3.45
N PRO A 35 13.44 6.99 -2.41
CA PRO A 35 13.30 6.49 -1.06
C PRO A 35 11.85 6.57 -0.57
N ALA A 36 11.53 5.82 0.48
CA ALA A 36 10.21 5.87 1.10
C ALA A 36 9.78 7.30 1.43
N ASP A 37 8.51 7.59 1.13
CA ASP A 37 7.84 8.88 1.36
C ASP A 37 8.35 10.05 0.50
N HIS A 38 9.34 9.82 -0.38
CA HIS A 38 9.87 10.83 -1.29
C HIS A 38 10.13 10.27 -2.69
N LEU A 39 9.09 10.27 -3.54
CA LEU A 39 9.17 9.80 -4.93
C LEU A 39 9.55 10.93 -5.89
N GLY A 40 10.73 11.54 -5.68
CA GLY A 40 11.16 12.74 -6.41
C GLY A 40 11.55 12.50 -7.88
N ARG A 41 11.88 11.26 -8.27
CA ARG A 41 12.20 10.93 -9.67
C ARG A 41 10.94 10.55 -10.43
N GLN A 42 10.85 10.96 -11.70
CA GLN A 42 9.71 10.67 -12.56
C GLN A 42 10.09 10.35 -14.00
N GLN A 43 9.26 9.55 -14.67
CA GLN A 43 9.37 9.23 -16.09
C GLN A 43 8.00 8.91 -16.67
N SER A 44 7.70 9.42 -17.86
CA SER A 44 6.54 8.97 -18.65
C SER A 44 6.92 7.79 -19.54
N CYS A 45 6.05 6.79 -19.65
CA CYS A 45 6.23 5.65 -20.54
C CYS A 45 4.88 5.04 -20.93
N PRO A 46 4.84 4.09 -21.90
CA PRO A 46 3.59 3.40 -22.23
C PRO A 46 2.99 2.66 -21.03
N ALA A 47 1.67 2.72 -20.88
CA ALA A 47 0.96 2.11 -19.76
C ALA A 47 1.20 0.59 -19.65
N ALA A 48 1.29 -0.10 -20.80
CA ALA A 48 1.63 -1.53 -20.85
C ALA A 48 3.02 -1.81 -20.22
N GLN A 49 4.01 -0.95 -20.48
CA GLN A 49 5.35 -1.09 -19.94
C GLN A 49 5.36 -0.84 -18.42
N ALA A 50 4.62 0.16 -17.94
CA ALA A 50 4.47 0.40 -16.49
C ALA A 50 3.84 -0.81 -15.78
N ARG A 51 2.78 -1.40 -16.34
CA ARG A 51 2.13 -2.61 -15.79
C ARG A 51 3.08 -3.81 -15.78
N GLN A 52 3.89 -3.99 -16.82
CA GLN A 52 4.91 -5.04 -16.86
C GLN A 52 5.98 -4.84 -15.77
N ARG A 53 6.45 -3.60 -15.58
CA ARG A 53 7.39 -3.25 -14.49
C ARG A 53 6.78 -3.53 -13.11
N ALA A 54 5.50 -3.20 -12.91
CA ALA A 54 4.80 -3.50 -11.66
C ALA A 54 4.80 -5.01 -11.35
N ARG A 55 4.46 -5.85 -12.35
CA ARG A 55 4.50 -7.32 -12.22
C ARG A 55 5.92 -7.83 -11.90
N ARG A 56 6.94 -7.26 -12.54
CA ARG A 56 8.35 -7.59 -12.26
C ARG A 56 8.75 -7.20 -10.83
N ASN A 57 8.35 -6.02 -10.37
CA ASN A 57 8.65 -5.54 -9.02
C ASN A 57 8.09 -6.49 -7.97
N LEU A 58 6.84 -6.93 -8.13
CA LEU A 58 6.21 -7.92 -7.24
C LEU A 58 7.03 -9.22 -7.15
N ARG A 59 7.51 -9.72 -8.28
CA ARG A 59 8.38 -10.92 -8.32
C ARG A 59 9.75 -10.72 -7.67
N THR A 60 10.19 -9.48 -7.50
CA THR A 60 11.53 -9.12 -6.98
C THR A 60 11.46 -8.70 -5.50
N GLY A 61 10.33 -8.92 -4.83
CA GLY A 61 10.17 -8.62 -3.40
C GLY A 61 9.58 -7.24 -3.09
N TYR A 62 9.14 -6.47 -4.09
CA TYR A 62 8.28 -5.32 -3.79
C TYR A 62 6.90 -5.80 -3.34
N VAL A 63 6.33 -5.11 -2.36
CA VAL A 63 4.95 -5.30 -1.88
C VAL A 63 4.07 -4.18 -2.44
N HIS A 64 2.87 -4.52 -2.90
CA HIS A 64 1.86 -3.53 -3.31
C HIS A 64 1.18 -2.94 -2.06
N LEU A 65 1.19 -1.61 -1.95
CA LEU A 65 0.64 -0.87 -0.81
C LEU A 65 -0.71 -0.20 -1.13
N GLY A 66 -1.24 -0.40 -2.33
CA GLY A 66 -2.49 0.19 -2.79
C GLY A 66 -2.32 1.56 -3.47
N LYS A 67 -3.42 2.31 -3.54
CA LYS A 67 -3.52 3.58 -4.28
C LYS A 67 -3.19 4.76 -3.39
N VAL A 68 -2.38 5.70 -3.88
CA VAL A 68 -2.00 6.92 -3.17
C VAL A 68 -2.09 8.15 -4.06
N SER A 69 -2.51 9.27 -3.51
CA SER A 69 -2.49 10.57 -4.19
C SER A 69 -1.11 11.21 -4.00
N LEU A 70 -0.42 11.52 -5.10
CA LEU A 70 0.84 12.26 -5.06
C LEU A 70 0.65 13.67 -5.62
N ASN A 71 1.30 14.65 -4.99
CA ASN A 71 1.40 16.00 -5.54
C ASN A 71 2.44 16.05 -6.68
N GLN A 72 2.60 17.19 -7.35
CA GLN A 72 3.54 17.34 -8.46
C GLN A 72 5.01 17.07 -8.09
N HIS A 73 5.38 17.15 -6.81
CA HIS A 73 6.73 16.88 -6.31
C HIS A 73 6.96 15.41 -5.89
N GLY A 74 5.93 14.56 -5.95
CA GLY A 74 6.06 13.14 -5.59
C GLY A 74 6.03 12.88 -4.09
N ILE A 75 5.59 13.88 -3.35
CA ILE A 75 5.41 13.84 -1.91
C ILE A 75 3.94 13.51 -1.66
N ARG A 76 3.70 12.56 -0.75
CA ARG A 76 2.34 12.31 -0.26
C ARG A 76 1.88 13.54 0.49
N PRO A 77 0.65 14.04 0.29
CA PRO A 77 0.08 14.93 1.27
C PRO A 77 0.10 14.18 2.60
N ARG A 78 0.94 14.61 3.54
CA ARG A 78 0.85 14.15 4.92
C ARG A 78 -0.56 14.56 5.34
N SER A 79 -1.42 13.60 5.65
CA SER A 79 -2.64 13.92 6.39
C SER A 79 -2.14 14.48 7.71
N THR A 80 -2.02 15.81 7.80
CA THR A 80 -1.92 16.51 9.05
C THR A 80 -3.30 16.39 9.68
N ALA A 81 -3.62 15.20 10.21
CA ALA A 81 -4.35 15.18 11.45
C ALA A 81 -3.40 15.89 12.42
N ALA A 82 -3.54 17.21 12.52
CA ALA A 82 -3.00 17.95 13.63
C ALA A 82 -3.52 17.19 14.85
N SER A 83 -2.62 16.63 15.64
CA SER A 83 -2.91 16.36 17.03
C SER A 83 -3.25 17.70 17.65
N ALA A 84 -4.52 18.09 17.58
CA ALA A 84 -5.08 18.97 18.59
C ALA A 84 -4.96 18.18 19.91
N PRO A 85 -4.22 18.67 20.91
CA PRO A 85 -4.48 18.22 22.26
C PRO A 85 -5.74 18.96 22.68
N ASP A 86 -6.90 18.35 22.46
CA ASP A 86 -8.01 18.69 23.32
C ASP A 86 -8.68 17.43 23.82
N ALA A 87 -8.65 17.33 25.15
CA ALA A 87 -9.25 16.26 25.89
C ALA A 87 -10.75 16.49 25.87
N THR A 88 -11.51 15.57 25.27
CA THR A 88 -12.73 15.01 25.87
C THR A 88 -13.30 13.89 24.98
N ALA A 89 -13.23 12.69 25.52
CA ALA A 89 -14.18 11.58 25.48
C ALA A 89 -15.10 11.36 24.25
N THR A 90 -15.17 10.06 23.88
CA THR A 90 -16.37 9.32 23.39
C THR A 90 -16.40 8.95 21.89
N THR A 91 -15.86 7.73 21.66
CA THR A 91 -16.37 6.65 20.79
C THR A 91 -15.92 6.53 19.32
N ALA A 92 -15.55 5.27 19.01
CA ALA A 92 -15.51 4.54 17.73
C ALA A 92 -14.28 4.71 16.82
N THR A 93 -13.63 3.67 16.29
CA THR A 93 -13.55 2.21 16.53
C THR A 93 -12.24 1.80 15.88
N ARG A 94 -11.29 1.25 16.65
CA ARG A 94 -10.05 0.66 16.13
C ARG A 94 -10.38 -0.77 15.66
N PRO A 95 -9.96 -1.24 14.47
CA PRO A 95 -10.02 -2.66 14.19
C PRO A 95 -8.95 -3.32 15.05
N VAL A 96 -9.41 -3.94 16.15
CA VAL A 96 -8.62 -4.89 16.92
C VAL A 96 -8.59 -6.15 16.09
N THR A 97 -7.43 -6.45 15.51
CA THR A 97 -7.15 -7.80 15.02
C THR A 97 -7.09 -8.69 16.27
N GLU A 98 -8.20 -9.33 16.60
CA GLU A 98 -8.18 -10.41 17.58
C GLU A 98 -7.45 -11.61 16.98
N PRO A 99 -6.54 -12.27 17.72
CA PRO A 99 -6.02 -13.57 17.31
C PRO A 99 -7.19 -14.55 17.33
N VAL A 100 -7.57 -15.05 16.16
CA VAL A 100 -8.57 -16.11 16.02
C VAL A 100 -8.03 -17.36 16.72
N ASP A 101 -8.67 -17.74 17.83
CA ASP A 101 -8.40 -18.99 18.52
C ASP A 101 -9.12 -20.14 17.80
N LEU A 102 -8.34 -20.90 17.01
CA LEU A 102 -8.81 -22.01 16.17
C LEU A 102 -9.28 -23.23 17.00
N SER A 103 -9.14 -23.19 18.33
CA SER A 103 -9.58 -24.26 19.24
C SER A 103 -11.10 -24.48 19.25
N THR A 104 -11.86 -23.57 18.65
CA THR A 104 -13.33 -23.64 18.53
C THR A 104 -13.81 -24.29 17.22
N LEU A 105 -12.90 -24.55 16.26
CA LEU A 105 -13.25 -25.05 14.93
C LEU A 105 -13.05 -26.57 14.75
N LEU A 106 -12.38 -27.22 15.71
CA LEU A 106 -12.39 -28.68 15.85
C LEU A 106 -13.59 -29.07 16.73
N GLY A 107 -14.76 -29.03 16.11
CA GLY A 107 -15.99 -29.55 16.68
C GLY A 107 -15.81 -30.97 17.17
N ALA A 108 -16.32 -31.21 18.38
CA ALA A 108 -16.38 -32.50 19.02
C ALA A 108 -17.06 -33.53 18.10
N ASP A 109 -16.35 -34.63 17.94
CA ASP A 109 -16.78 -35.95 17.51
C ASP A 109 -18.28 -36.21 17.77
N GLN A 110 -19.06 -36.29 16.70
CA GLN A 110 -20.37 -36.93 16.70
C GLN A 110 -20.35 -37.93 15.54
N GLY A 111 -20.14 -39.19 15.91
CA GLY A 111 -20.10 -40.32 15.01
C GLY A 111 -21.38 -40.45 14.19
N PHE A 112 -21.21 -40.74 12.91
CA PHE A 112 -22.27 -41.28 12.08
C PHE A 112 -22.15 -42.81 12.09
N TYR A 113 -23.04 -43.44 12.86
CA TYR A 113 -23.40 -44.84 12.68
C TYR A 113 -24.65 -44.91 11.79
N PHE A 114 -24.61 -45.91 10.89
CA PHE A 114 -25.62 -46.42 9.93
C PHE A 114 -26.09 -45.50 8.80
#